data_AF-A0A4Y2VHN7-F1
#
_entry.id   AF-A0A4Y2VHN7-F1
#
_cell.length_a   1.000
_cell.length_b   1.000
_cell.length_c   1.000
_cell.angle_alpha   90.00
_cell.angle_beta   90.00
_cell.angle_gamma   90.00
#
_symmetry.space_group_name_H-M   'P 1'
#
loop_
_entity.id
_entity.type
_entity.pdbx_description
1 polymer ?
#
loop_
_entity_poly.entity_id
_entity_poly.type
_entity_poly.pdbx_seq_one_letter_code
_entity_poly.pdbx_strand_id
1 'polypeptide(L)'
;MDSAPACFLPFAARDIDDPSLLSNKKQINESSESRRRCLELLRNSLKNLEGIKPCLDENFLLRFLRVSKFDVSKALQRQKKYHQQSDAILDAFKKCSSSLYKLRNLNHLWVSPYRLKDNSALIIALNSKCLVFLISTGHVKLREVE
;
A
#
# COMPACT_ATOMS: atom_id res chain seq x y z
N MET A 1 -24.70 16.64 -5.89
CA MET A 1 -23.69 16.47 -4.83
C MET A 1 -24.12 15.25 -4.05
N ASP A 2 -23.55 14.09 -4.39
CA ASP A 2 -23.97 12.83 -3.80
C ASP A 2 -23.39 12.73 -2.39
N SER A 3 -24.24 12.96 -1.39
CA SER A 3 -23.88 12.75 0.01
C SER A 3 -23.43 11.30 0.17
N ALA A 4 -22.18 11.09 0.58
CA ALA A 4 -21.66 9.75 0.82
C ALA A 4 -22.61 9.01 1.77
N PRO A 5 -22.98 7.75 1.50
CA PRO A 5 -23.73 6.96 2.46
C PRO A 5 -22.98 6.96 3.79
N ALA A 6 -23.68 6.99 4.93
CA ALA A 6 -23.10 7.10 6.29
C ALA A 6 -22.02 6.05 6.65
N CYS A 7 -21.74 5.12 5.75
CA CYS A 7 -20.80 4.02 5.87
C CYS A 7 -19.50 4.19 5.07
N PHE A 8 -19.29 5.28 4.33
CA PHE A 8 -18.09 5.46 3.51
C PHE A 8 -17.38 6.78 3.80
N LEU A 9 -16.05 6.76 3.73
CA LEU A 9 -15.21 7.94 3.89
C LEU A 9 -14.87 8.54 2.51
N PRO A 10 -14.60 9.85 2.39
CA PRO A 10 -14.11 10.43 1.14
C PRO A 10 -12.77 9.83 0.71
N PHE A 11 -12.50 9.70 -0.59
CA PHE A 11 -11.21 9.20 -1.09
C PHE A 11 -9.99 10.00 -0.57
N ALA A 12 -10.19 11.28 -0.30
CA ALA A 12 -9.16 12.18 0.26
C ALA A 12 -8.84 11.92 1.73
N ALA A 13 -9.67 11.17 2.47
CA ALA A 13 -9.40 10.80 3.85
C ALA A 13 -8.15 9.91 3.92
N ARG A 14 -6.99 10.51 4.18
CA ARG A 14 -5.67 9.86 4.26
C ARG A 14 -4.98 10.12 5.60
N ASP A 15 -5.69 10.79 6.51
CA ASP A 15 -5.16 11.06 7.83
C ASP A 15 -5.01 9.74 8.60
N ILE A 16 -3.80 9.51 9.09
CA ILE A 16 -3.49 8.31 9.87
C ILE A 16 -3.99 8.43 11.31
N ASP A 17 -4.17 9.65 11.79
CA ASP A 17 -4.65 9.95 13.14
C ASP A 17 -6.18 10.03 13.20
N ASP A 18 -6.85 9.70 12.09
CA ASP A 18 -8.30 9.57 12.01
C ASP A 18 -8.82 8.55 13.07
N PRO A 19 -9.90 8.88 13.80
CA PRO A 19 -10.47 7.99 14.81
C PRO A 19 -10.78 6.56 14.32
N SER A 20 -11.15 6.39 13.05
CA SER A 20 -11.42 5.08 12.45
C SER A 20 -10.21 4.15 12.39
N LEU A 21 -8.99 4.71 12.44
CA LEU A 21 -7.72 3.99 12.32
C LEU A 21 -7.01 3.75 13.65
N LEU A 22 -7.49 4.32 14.76
CA LEU A 22 -6.85 4.17 16.07
C LEU A 22 -6.76 2.70 16.52
N SER A 23 -7.78 1.89 16.24
CA SER A 23 -7.77 0.45 16.50
C SER A 23 -6.69 -0.26 15.70
N ASN A 24 -6.53 0.09 14.42
CA ASN A 24 -5.51 -0.46 13.52
C ASN A 24 -4.11 -0.08 14.00
N LYS A 25 -3.87 1.18 14.40
CA LYS A 25 -2.57 1.64 14.96
C LYS A 25 -2.17 0.83 16.19
N LYS A 26 -3.12 0.54 17.08
CA LYS A 26 -2.89 -0.32 18.26
C LYS A 26 -2.54 -1.75 17.85
N GLN A 27 -3.26 -2.34 16.89
CA GLN A 27 -2.99 -3.71 16.42
C GLN A 27 -1.61 -3.91 15.78
N ILE A 28 -1.07 -2.86 15.16
CA ILE A 28 0.27 -2.90 14.53
C ILE A 28 1.38 -2.39 15.46
N ASN A 29 1.06 -2.02 16.70
CA ASN A 29 1.98 -1.44 17.68
C ASN A 29 2.66 -0.14 17.20
N GLU A 30 1.94 0.73 16.48
CA GLU A 30 2.44 2.05 16.08
C GLU A 30 2.24 3.07 17.21
N SER A 31 3.33 3.39 17.91
CA SER A 31 3.44 4.49 18.88
C SER A 31 4.56 5.44 18.45
N SER A 32 4.64 6.63 19.05
CA SER A 32 5.74 7.57 18.79
C SER A 32 7.10 6.94 19.10
N GLU A 33 7.18 6.15 20.17
CA GLU A 33 8.39 5.44 20.58
C GLU A 33 8.77 4.32 19.61
N SER A 34 7.82 3.42 19.28
CA SER A 34 8.09 2.31 18.36
C SER A 34 8.42 2.82 16.96
N ARG A 35 7.75 3.90 16.53
CA ARG A 35 8.06 4.60 15.28
C ARG A 35 9.51 5.07 15.24
N ARG A 36 9.95 5.84 16.25
CA ARG A 36 11.32 6.35 16.30
C ARG A 36 12.34 5.21 16.34
N ARG A 37 12.16 4.25 17.25
CA ARG A 37 13.08 3.12 17.46
C ARG A 37 13.19 2.23 16.23
N CYS A 38 12.06 1.78 15.66
CA CYS A 38 12.09 0.84 14.54
C CYS A 38 12.56 1.51 13.25
N LEU A 39 12.28 2.81 13.03
CA LEU A 39 12.83 3.55 11.90
C LEU A 39 14.34 3.64 11.96
N GLU A 40 14.90 3.96 13.12
CA GLU A 40 16.34 4.06 13.31
C GLU A 40 17.03 2.71 13.06
N LEU A 41 16.50 1.63 13.64
CA LEU A 41 17.03 0.28 13.44
C LEU A 41 16.95 -0.17 11.98
N LEU A 42 15.84 0.12 11.30
CA LEU A 42 15.68 -0.22 9.88
C LEU A 42 16.66 0.59 9.02
N ARG A 43 16.79 1.89 9.24
CA ARG A 43 17.76 2.75 8.53
C ARG A 43 19.19 2.23 8.68
N ASN A 44 19.59 1.89 9.90
CA ASN A 44 20.94 1.37 10.17
C ASN A 44 21.17 0.03 9.45
N SER A 45 20.17 -0.85 9.48
CA SER A 45 20.23 -2.15 8.79
C SER A 45 20.36 -2.00 7.27
N LEU A 46 19.70 -0.99 6.68
CA LEU A 46 19.73 -0.73 5.24
C LEU A 46 21.03 -0.10 4.76
N LYS A 47 21.61 0.81 5.56
CA LYS A 47 22.92 1.42 5.24
C LYS A 47 24.03 0.39 5.11
N ASN A 48 23.91 -0.72 5.82
CA ASN A 48 24.87 -1.83 5.81
C ASN A 48 24.62 -2.85 4.69
N LEU A 49 23.62 -2.62 3.81
CA LEU A 49 23.39 -3.50 2.67
C LEU A 49 24.27 -3.10 1.49
N GLU A 50 25.07 -4.05 1.03
CA GLU A 50 25.84 -3.92 -0.21
C GLU A 50 24.96 -4.18 -1.44
N GLY A 51 25.26 -3.50 -2.56
CA GLY A 51 24.63 -3.74 -3.86
C GLY A 51 23.25 -3.11 -4.08
N ILE A 52 22.67 -2.44 -3.09
CA ILE A 52 21.40 -1.72 -3.21
C ILE A 52 21.59 -0.28 -2.74
N LYS A 53 21.01 0.69 -3.45
CA LYS A 53 20.87 2.07 -2.96
C LYS A 53 19.50 2.22 -2.28
N PRO A 54 19.38 2.00 -0.95
CA PRO A 54 18.08 2.03 -0.30
C PRO A 54 17.52 3.46 -0.22
N CYS A 55 16.22 3.59 -0.42
CA CYS A 55 15.51 4.83 -0.07
C CYS A 55 15.32 4.87 1.45
N LEU A 56 15.83 5.93 2.10
CA LEU A 56 15.78 6.10 3.56
C LEU A 56 14.72 7.12 4.01
N ASP A 57 13.88 7.58 3.07
CA ASP A 57 12.76 8.48 3.35
C ASP A 57 11.83 7.87 4.41
N GLU A 58 11.42 8.69 5.38
CA GLU A 58 10.63 8.23 6.52
C GLU A 58 9.28 7.66 6.08
N ASN A 59 8.55 8.38 5.22
CA ASN A 59 7.23 7.97 4.77
C ASN A 59 7.30 6.70 3.92
N PHE A 60 8.38 6.52 3.17
CA PHE A 60 8.66 5.29 2.44
C PHE A 60 8.90 4.10 3.38
N LEU A 61 9.83 4.24 4.33
CA LEU A 61 10.18 3.17 5.27
C LEU A 61 9.00 2.78 6.19
N LEU A 62 8.17 3.75 6.59
CA LEU A 62 6.99 3.48 7.41
C LEU A 62 6.00 2.54 6.75
N ARG A 63 5.91 2.50 5.42
CA ARG A 63 5.03 1.56 4.70
C ARG A 63 5.43 0.11 5.00
N PHE A 64 6.74 -0.18 5.01
CA PHE A 64 7.25 -1.52 5.31
C PHE A 64 7.09 -1.87 6.79
N LEU A 65 7.32 -0.90 7.69
CA LEU A 65 7.12 -1.10 9.13
C LEU A 65 5.65 -1.38 9.46
N ARG A 66 4.71 -0.60 8.91
CA ARG A 66 3.27 -0.78 9.16
C ARG A 66 2.76 -2.15 8.72
N VAL A 67 3.08 -2.56 7.49
CA VAL A 67 2.71 -3.90 6.99
C VAL A 67 3.40 -5.02 7.78
N SER A 68 4.54 -4.73 8.41
CA SER A 68 5.28 -5.69 9.25
C SER A 68 4.91 -5.60 10.73
N LYS A 69 3.89 -4.81 11.12
CA LYS A 69 3.52 -4.57 12.52
C LYS A 69 4.70 -4.12 13.39
N PHE A 70 5.54 -3.26 12.82
CA PHE A 70 6.77 -2.73 13.44
C PHE A 70 7.84 -3.78 13.78
N ASP A 71 7.76 -4.99 13.19
CA ASP A 71 8.84 -5.97 13.18
C ASP A 71 9.92 -5.57 12.16
N VAL A 72 11.07 -5.14 12.66
CA VAL A 72 12.20 -4.63 11.84
C VAL A 72 12.77 -5.71 10.93
N SER A 73 12.84 -6.96 11.39
CA SER A 73 13.40 -8.07 10.60
C SER A 73 12.51 -8.37 9.39
N LYS A 74 11.19 -8.46 9.62
CA LYS A 74 10.20 -8.63 8.54
C LYS A 74 10.19 -7.43 7.59
N ALA A 75 10.31 -6.21 8.11
CA ALA A 75 10.35 -5.01 7.28
C ALA A 75 11.57 -5.01 6.37
N LEU A 76 12.76 -5.37 6.89
CA LEU A 76 13.98 -5.49 6.11
C LEU A 76 13.86 -6.55 5.01
N GLN A 77 13.30 -7.72 5.33
CA GLN A 77 13.06 -8.77 4.33
C GLN A 77 12.12 -8.30 3.21
N ARG A 78 11.02 -7.62 3.57
CA ARG A 78 10.08 -7.05 2.58
C ARG A 78 10.74 -6.00 1.70
N GLN A 79 11.60 -5.16 2.26
CA GLN A 79 12.30 -4.14 1.49
C GLN A 79 13.31 -4.75 0.51
N LYS A 80 14.08 -5.77 0.94
CA LYS A 80 14.97 -6.52 0.03
C LYS A 80 14.19 -7.11 -1.14
N LYS A 81 13.04 -7.74 -0.85
CA LYS A 81 12.15 -8.29 -1.88
C LYS A 81 11.59 -7.21 -2.81
N TYR A 82 11.22 -6.05 -2.27
CA TYR A 82 10.75 -4.91 -3.08
C TYR A 82 11.81 -4.48 -4.09
N HIS A 83 13.08 -4.33 -3.68
CA HIS A 83 14.15 -3.96 -4.60
C HIS A 83 14.36 -5.02 -5.71
N GLN A 84 14.42 -6.30 -5.34
CA GLN A 84 14.52 -7.41 -6.31
C GLN A 84 13.37 -7.42 -7.32
N GLN A 85 12.14 -7.20 -6.86
CA GLN A 85 10.96 -7.17 -7.73
C GLN A 85 10.89 -5.91 -8.58
N SER A 86 11.33 -4.77 -8.04
CA SER A 86 11.33 -3.49 -8.74
C SER A 86 12.14 -3.58 -10.04
N ASP A 87 13.31 -4.22 -10.03
CA ASP A 87 14.13 -4.36 -11.22
C ASP A 87 13.45 -5.20 -12.30
N ALA A 88 12.85 -6.33 -11.91
CA ALA A 88 12.10 -7.19 -12.82
C ALA A 88 10.86 -6.50 -13.41
N ILE A 89 10.10 -5.77 -12.57
CA ILE A 89 8.91 -5.02 -13.01
C ILE A 89 9.31 -3.87 -13.93
N LEU A 90 10.38 -3.14 -13.62
CA LEU A 90 10.88 -2.05 -14.47
C LEU A 90 11.36 -2.58 -15.82
N ASP A 91 12.03 -3.73 -15.85
CA ASP A 91 12.43 -4.38 -17.11
C ASP A 91 11.21 -4.82 -17.93
N ALA A 92 10.22 -5.46 -17.30
CA ALA A 92 8.96 -5.81 -17.95
C ALA A 92 8.24 -4.57 -18.49
N PHE A 93 8.17 -3.49 -17.71
CA PHE A 93 7.52 -2.25 -18.12
C PHE A 93 8.21 -1.60 -19.32
N LYS A 94 9.55 -1.59 -19.35
CA LYS A 94 10.33 -1.13 -20.52
C LYS A 94 10.04 -1.95 -21.77
N LYS A 95 9.93 -3.28 -21.63
CA LYS A 95 9.64 -4.21 -22.74
C LYS A 95 8.20 -4.12 -23.23
N CYS A 96 7.25 -3.94 -22.33
CA CYS A 96 5.83 -3.90 -22.65
C CYS A 96 5.38 -2.61 -23.36
N SER A 97 6.31 -1.72 -23.78
CA SER A 97 6.15 -0.36 -24.34
C SER A 97 4.79 -0.06 -24.99
N SER A 98 3.77 0.03 -24.14
CA SER A 98 2.42 0.35 -24.52
C SER A 98 2.21 1.78 -24.09
N SER A 99 1.73 2.62 -25.00
CA SER A 99 1.37 3.99 -24.63
C SER A 99 0.42 3.94 -23.43
N LEU A 100 0.68 4.74 -22.39
CA LEU A 100 -0.19 4.83 -21.21
C LEU A 100 -1.65 5.09 -21.60
N TYR A 101 -1.87 5.78 -22.72
CA TYR A 101 -3.19 6.00 -23.31
C TYR A 101 -3.93 4.70 -23.65
N LYS A 102 -3.27 3.74 -24.32
CA LYS A 102 -3.82 2.42 -24.61
C LYS A 102 -4.19 1.68 -23.33
N LEU A 103 -3.31 1.69 -22.32
CA LEU A 103 -3.58 1.05 -21.02
C LEU A 103 -4.75 1.70 -20.28
N ARG A 104 -4.84 3.04 -20.30
CA ARG A 104 -5.96 3.79 -19.71
C ARG A 104 -7.28 3.44 -20.38
N ASN A 105 -7.29 3.33 -21.71
CA ASN A 105 -8.50 3.01 -22.47
C ASN A 105 -9.00 1.58 -22.28
N LEU A 106 -8.18 0.67 -21.70
CA LEU A 106 -8.65 -0.67 -21.34
C LEU A 106 -9.74 -0.65 -20.27
N ASN A 107 -9.86 0.44 -19.48
CA ASN A 107 -10.92 0.62 -18.48
C ASN A 107 -11.17 -0.60 -17.57
N HIS A 108 -10.11 -1.37 -17.27
CA HIS A 108 -10.19 -2.61 -16.51
C HIS A 108 -9.92 -2.40 -15.01
N LEU A 109 -9.52 -1.19 -14.61
CA LEU A 109 -9.20 -0.85 -13.23
C LEU A 109 -9.77 0.54 -12.91
N TRP A 110 -10.63 0.61 -11.90
CA TRP A 110 -11.19 1.84 -11.37
C TRP A 110 -10.93 1.95 -9.88
N VAL A 111 -10.91 3.17 -9.39
CA VAL A 111 -10.79 3.47 -7.97
C VAL A 111 -12.06 4.20 -7.56
N SER A 112 -12.70 3.71 -6.50
CA SER A 112 -13.89 4.36 -5.95
C SER A 112 -13.56 5.78 -5.46
N PRO A 113 -14.46 6.76 -5.64
CA PRO A 113 -14.35 8.08 -5.00
C PRO A 113 -14.54 8.02 -3.48
N TYR A 114 -14.81 6.83 -2.94
CA TYR A 114 -14.99 6.58 -1.52
C TYR A 114 -14.06 5.48 -1.00
N ARG A 115 -13.82 5.52 0.30
CA ARG A 115 -13.12 4.51 1.10
C ARG A 115 -14.12 3.79 1.99
N LEU A 116 -13.76 2.57 2.39
CA LEU A 116 -14.51 1.83 3.40
C LEU A 116 -14.38 2.50 4.78
N LYS A 117 -15.22 2.06 5.74
CA LYS A 117 -15.20 2.55 7.14
C LYS A 117 -13.84 2.42 7.82
N ASP A 118 -13.04 1.43 7.43
CA ASP A 118 -11.69 1.18 7.95
C ASP A 118 -10.60 1.94 7.18
N ASN A 119 -11.00 2.95 6.39
CA ASN A 119 -10.14 3.76 5.52
C ASN A 119 -9.51 2.98 4.33
N SER A 120 -9.92 1.72 4.09
CA SER A 120 -9.44 0.96 2.93
C SER A 120 -9.83 1.65 1.62
N ALA A 121 -8.90 1.67 0.67
CA ALA A 121 -9.22 2.03 -0.71
C ALA A 121 -10.03 0.89 -1.36
N LEU A 122 -11.11 1.25 -2.04
CA LEU A 122 -11.91 0.34 -2.85
C LEU A 122 -11.47 0.47 -4.31
N ILE A 123 -10.79 -0.56 -4.80
CA ILE A 123 -10.37 -0.67 -6.20
C ILE A 123 -11.28 -1.71 -6.86
N ILE A 124 -11.80 -1.38 -8.04
CA ILE A 124 -12.68 -2.22 -8.83
C ILE A 124 -11.91 -2.63 -10.07
N ALA A 125 -11.62 -3.92 -10.20
CA ALA A 125 -11.03 -4.48 -11.40
C ALA A 125 -12.12 -5.23 -12.19
N LEU A 126 -12.27 -4.90 -13.46
CA LEU A 126 -13.06 -5.72 -14.38
C LEU A 126 -12.15 -6.65 -15.14
N ASN A 127 -12.40 -7.94 -15.00
CA ASN A 127 -11.98 -8.88 -16.00
C ASN A 127 -13.19 -9.22 -16.88
N SER A 128 -12.95 -9.62 -18.13
CA SER A 128 -13.93 -9.97 -19.18
C SER A 128 -15.12 -10.86 -18.77
N LYS A 129 -15.15 -11.39 -17.54
CA LYS A 129 -16.23 -12.21 -16.97
C LYS A 129 -16.61 -11.92 -15.51
N CYS A 130 -15.82 -11.15 -14.74
CA CYS A 130 -16.04 -10.97 -13.29
C CYS A 130 -15.65 -9.57 -12.80
N LEU A 131 -16.43 -9.06 -11.85
CA LEU A 131 -16.13 -7.84 -11.10
C LEU A 131 -15.34 -8.23 -9.83
N VAL A 132 -14.10 -7.76 -9.74
CA VAL A 132 -13.19 -8.08 -8.64
C VAL A 132 -12.95 -6.82 -7.81
N PHE A 133 -13.35 -6.86 -6.54
CA PHE A 133 -12.99 -5.81 -5.60
C PHE A 133 -11.63 -6.10 -4.97
N LEU A 134 -10.70 -5.16 -5.07
CA LEU A 134 -9.42 -5.17 -4.39
C LEU A 134 -9.48 -4.15 -3.24
N ILE A 135 -9.50 -4.66 -2.01
CA ILE A 135 -9.42 -3.84 -0.79
C ILE A 135 -7.93 -3.71 -0.43
N SER A 136 -7.42 -2.48 -0.40
CA SER A 136 -6.03 -2.21 -0.03
C SER A 136 -5.91 -1.82 1.44
N THR A 137 -5.87 -2.81 2.34
CA THR A 137 -5.44 -2.65 3.74
C THR A 137 -4.41 -3.72 4.08
N GLY A 138 -3.26 -3.70 3.41
CA GLY A 138 -2.15 -4.65 3.67
C GLY A 138 -2.46 -6.14 3.38
N HIS A 139 -3.73 -6.48 3.18
CA HIS A 139 -4.26 -7.76 2.76
C HIS A 139 -5.20 -7.51 1.59
N VAL A 140 -4.85 -8.03 0.41
CA VAL A 140 -5.74 -8.01 -0.75
C VAL A 140 -6.85 -9.02 -0.46
N LYS A 141 -8.07 -8.54 -0.21
CA LYS A 141 -9.24 -9.41 -0.11
C LYS A 141 -9.96 -9.38 -1.45
N LEU A 142 -9.84 -10.47 -2.21
CA LEU A 142 -10.60 -10.69 -3.43
C LEU A 142 -12.04 -11.06 -3.04
N ARG A 143 -13.00 -10.31 -3.56
CA ARG A 143 -14.42 -10.69 -3.49
C ARG A 143 -14.97 -10.66 -4.90
N GLU A 144 -15.33 -11.83 -5.40
CA GLU A 144 -16.10 -11.98 -6.63
C GLU A 144 -17.57 -11.66 -6.31
N VAL A 145 -18.22 -10.97 -7.24
CA VAL A 145 -19.67 -10.78 -7.22
C VAL A 145 -20.19 -11.34 -8.54
N GLU A 146 -20.99 -12.40 -8.43
CA GLU A 146 -21.77 -12.98 -9.53
C GLU A 146 -22.94 -12.07 -9.93
#